data_AF-A0AA87DQN7-F1
#
_entry.id   AF-A0AA87DQN7-F1
#
_cell.length_a   1.000
_cell.length_b   1.000
_cell.length_c   1.000
_cell.angle_alpha   90.00
_cell.angle_beta   90.00
_cell.angle_gamma   90.00
#
_symmetry.space_group_name_H-M   'P 1'
#
loop_
_entity.id
_entity.type
_entity.pdbx_description
1 polymer ?
#
loop_
_entity_poly.entity_id
_entity_poly.type
_entity_poly.pdbx_seq_one_letter_code
_entity_poly.pdbx_strand_id
1 'polypeptide(L)'
;MRKNKVKLGLSLLTVLATPIAVNAVASSDAQAAQGWVKTGNAWYFYNQKGTLVRNAWAGSYWLGADGKMATNAWVDNGRYYVGANGAWVKGAQNQATVTQNQVTSNATKQGWVQSGNAWYYYNNGSLVVNKWVGNYWLGADGRMATNSWVDNNRYYVGTDGAWVKDAKRPEEKKQGWVKEANTWFYYNIDGTLARNKWAGNYWLGADGRMATNSWVDNNRYYVGNDGAWVKDAKRQEEKKTGWVKEANTWYYYNTDGTLARNKWAGNYWLGVDGKMATNSWVDNGRYYVGSNGAWVKDASRDKNTKRAIFLDPGHGGSDSGAVANGVREKDLTLSVYNKVSSRLASLGYSVLTSRNTDKDVGLVSRADQANKSNADMFLSIHFNAGGRGASYGIETYYYKDRPEYTPAINKDKHNDPERLEKSRKLAQKIQQSLVSKTGAYDRGVKRETFAVLRETSIPSILVELGFIDNQEEVSKIKTNEYQEKLADGIVDGIVEYYK
;
A
#
# COMPACT_ATOMS: atom_id res chain seq x y z
N MET A 1 -6.09 67.63 43.40
CA MET A 1 -6.17 68.77 42.45
C MET A 1 -6.95 68.34 41.22
N ARG A 2 -8.03 69.07 40.89
CA ARG A 2 -8.67 69.27 39.55
C ARG A 2 -9.18 68.00 38.82
N LYS A 3 -10.32 67.98 38.12
CA LYS A 3 -11.45 68.89 37.88
C LYS A 3 -12.44 68.06 37.03
N ASN A 4 -13.73 68.13 37.37
CA ASN A 4 -14.85 68.41 36.47
C ASN A 4 -15.07 67.64 35.14
N LYS A 5 -16.29 67.06 35.06
CA LYS A 5 -17.47 67.53 34.27
C LYS A 5 -18.06 66.54 33.26
N VAL A 6 -19.32 66.22 33.57
CA VAL A 6 -20.40 65.70 32.74
C VAL A 6 -20.74 66.62 31.57
N LYS A 7 -21.24 66.04 30.46
CA LYS A 7 -22.36 66.44 29.57
C LYS A 7 -22.10 65.82 28.18
N LEU A 8 -23.03 65.40 27.33
CA LEU A 8 -24.50 65.34 27.17
C LEU A 8 -24.64 64.72 25.75
N GLY A 9 -25.79 64.13 25.41
CA GLY A 9 -26.23 64.11 24.01
C GLY A 9 -26.87 62.82 23.52
N LEU A 10 -28.20 62.73 23.68
CA LEU A 10 -29.10 61.82 22.94
C LEU A 10 -28.97 62.01 21.43
N SER A 11 -29.05 60.93 20.65
CA SER A 11 -30.06 60.80 19.56
C SER A 11 -30.09 59.41 18.88
N LEU A 12 -31.32 59.06 18.54
CA LEU A 12 -31.96 57.94 17.83
C LEU A 12 -31.20 57.06 16.79
N LEU A 13 -31.54 55.75 16.90
CA LEU A 13 -32.13 54.85 15.87
C LEU A 13 -31.31 54.47 14.62
N THR A 14 -30.89 53.20 14.52
CA THR A 14 -31.39 52.20 13.54
C THR A 14 -30.67 50.85 13.63
N VAL A 15 -31.42 49.82 13.24
CA VAL A 15 -31.20 48.38 13.31
C VAL A 15 -29.96 47.88 12.56
N LEU A 16 -29.23 46.91 13.13
CA LEU A 16 -28.46 45.93 12.37
C LEU A 16 -28.37 44.61 13.15
N ALA A 17 -28.63 43.53 12.42
CA ALA A 17 -28.69 42.15 12.85
C ALA A 17 -27.31 41.50 13.02
N THR A 18 -27.35 40.20 13.35
CA THR A 18 -26.32 39.14 13.31
C THR A 18 -25.74 38.74 14.69
N PRO A 19 -25.19 37.51 14.84
CA PRO A 19 -25.97 36.34 15.25
C PRO A 19 -25.33 35.61 16.44
N ILE A 20 -26.05 34.70 17.10
CA ILE A 20 -25.43 33.74 18.02
C ILE A 20 -25.77 32.32 17.57
N ALA A 21 -24.75 31.48 17.68
CA ALA A 21 -24.52 30.26 16.93
C ALA A 21 -25.38 29.06 17.32
N VAL A 22 -25.54 28.26 16.28
CA VAL A 22 -25.83 26.83 16.15
C VAL A 22 -25.34 25.98 17.32
N ASN A 23 -26.26 25.18 17.88
CA ASN A 23 -25.94 23.86 18.41
C ASN A 23 -26.90 22.85 17.77
N ALA A 24 -26.31 21.83 17.15
CA ALA A 24 -27.00 20.70 16.57
C ALA A 24 -27.44 19.74 17.67
N VAL A 25 -28.71 19.32 17.62
CA VAL A 25 -29.16 18.03 18.14
C VAL A 25 -30.15 17.46 17.13
N ALA A 26 -29.84 16.25 16.66
CA ALA A 26 -30.72 15.44 15.85
C ALA A 26 -31.85 14.89 16.72
N SER A 27 -33.09 15.32 16.44
CA SER A 27 -34.28 14.51 16.67
C SER A 27 -35.32 14.92 15.64
N SER A 28 -35.78 13.94 14.88
CA SER A 28 -36.80 14.06 13.85
C SER A 28 -38.17 14.35 14.47
N ASP A 29 -38.45 15.62 14.75
CA ASP A 29 -39.83 16.07 14.97
C ASP A 29 -40.46 16.33 13.60
N ALA A 30 -40.76 15.25 12.89
CA ALA A 30 -41.79 15.29 11.87
C ALA A 30 -43.08 15.67 12.60
N GLN A 31 -43.54 16.92 12.46
CA GLN A 31 -44.92 17.24 12.73
C GLN A 31 -45.76 16.29 11.87
N ALA A 32 -46.25 15.21 12.48
CA ALA A 32 -47.14 14.29 11.82
C ALA A 32 -48.37 15.11 11.45
N ALA A 33 -48.60 15.31 10.15
CA ALA A 33 -49.76 16.06 9.71
C ALA A 33 -51.01 15.40 10.28
N GLN A 34 -51.81 16.17 11.01
CA GLN A 34 -53.10 15.72 11.55
C GLN A 34 -54.20 16.46 10.79
N GLY A 35 -55.23 15.72 10.37
CA GLY A 35 -56.32 16.28 9.58
C GLY A 35 -56.08 16.24 8.06
N TRP A 36 -56.71 17.17 7.34
CA TRP A 36 -56.72 17.19 5.88
C TRP A 36 -55.44 17.81 5.32
N VAL A 37 -54.79 17.08 4.42
CA VAL A 37 -53.56 17.50 3.74
C VAL A 37 -53.78 17.42 2.23
N LYS A 38 -53.43 18.49 1.52
CA LYS A 38 -53.44 18.51 0.06
C LYS A 38 -52.03 18.26 -0.46
N THR A 39 -51.86 17.26 -1.32
CA THR A 39 -50.58 16.99 -2.00
C THR A 39 -50.85 16.93 -3.50
N GLY A 40 -50.32 17.92 -4.23
CA GLY A 40 -50.71 18.17 -5.62
C GLY A 40 -52.20 18.51 -5.72
N ASN A 41 -52.93 17.77 -6.56
CA ASN A 41 -54.37 17.97 -6.76
C ASN A 41 -55.27 17.06 -5.91
N ALA A 42 -54.70 16.19 -5.09
CA ALA A 42 -55.45 15.23 -4.27
C ALA A 42 -55.45 15.61 -2.79
N TRP A 43 -56.56 15.31 -2.12
CA TRP A 43 -56.73 15.45 -0.67
C TRP A 43 -56.57 14.11 0.04
N TYR A 44 -55.90 14.15 1.19
CA TYR A 44 -55.64 13.01 2.07
C TYR A 44 -56.06 13.38 3.50
N PHE A 45 -56.41 12.39 4.32
CA PHE A 45 -56.74 12.62 5.72
C PHE A 45 -55.90 11.74 6.65
N TYR A 46 -55.27 12.36 7.64
CA TYR A 46 -54.50 11.68 8.67
C TYR A 46 -55.23 11.75 10.01
N ASN A 47 -55.35 10.61 10.70
CA ASN A 47 -56.02 10.55 11.99
C ASN A 47 -55.22 11.25 13.10
N GLN A 48 -55.76 11.32 14.32
CA GLN A 48 -55.11 11.96 15.48
C GLN A 48 -53.74 11.36 15.86
N LYS A 49 -53.41 10.17 15.34
CA LYS A 49 -52.10 9.51 15.53
C LYS A 49 -51.15 9.72 14.34
N GLY A 50 -51.51 10.60 13.39
CA GLY A 50 -50.69 10.87 12.20
C GLY A 50 -50.69 9.75 11.17
N THR A 51 -51.63 8.80 11.24
CA THR A 51 -51.72 7.69 10.29
C THR A 51 -52.69 8.03 9.16
N LEU A 52 -52.29 7.78 7.91
CA LEU A 52 -53.12 8.00 6.73
C LEU A 52 -54.36 7.10 6.73
N VAL A 53 -55.54 7.70 6.61
CA VAL A 53 -56.83 6.99 6.54
C VAL A 53 -57.08 6.48 5.12
N ARG A 54 -57.50 5.21 5.00
CA ARG A 54 -57.77 4.50 3.74
C ARG A 54 -59.00 3.62 3.90
N ASN A 55 -59.76 3.44 2.82
CA ASN A 55 -61.00 2.65 2.77
C ASN A 55 -61.98 2.99 3.90
N ALA A 56 -62.09 4.26 4.25
CA ALA A 56 -62.90 4.70 5.38
C ALA A 56 -63.40 6.13 5.17
N TRP A 57 -64.47 6.47 5.91
CA TRP A 57 -65.02 7.81 5.95
C TRP A 57 -64.25 8.70 6.93
N ALA A 58 -63.93 9.93 6.51
CA ALA A 58 -63.51 11.03 7.36
C ALA A 58 -64.56 12.14 7.26
N GLY A 59 -65.51 12.16 8.21
CA GLY A 59 -66.70 13.00 8.10
C GLY A 59 -67.55 12.58 6.89
N SER A 60 -67.87 13.53 6.01
CA SER A 60 -68.69 13.31 4.81
C SER A 60 -67.90 12.90 3.57
N TYR A 61 -66.61 12.55 3.71
CA TYR A 61 -65.69 12.28 2.59
C TYR A 61 -65.11 10.87 2.69
N TRP A 62 -65.03 10.18 1.55
CA TRP A 62 -64.48 8.83 1.48
C TRP A 62 -63.02 8.84 1.02
N LEU A 63 -62.14 8.14 1.76
CA LEU A 63 -60.76 7.92 1.38
C LEU A 63 -60.62 6.54 0.73
N GLY A 64 -60.14 6.49 -0.51
CA GLY A 64 -59.93 5.25 -1.26
C GLY A 64 -58.81 4.38 -0.69
N ALA A 65 -58.54 3.25 -1.35
CA ALA A 65 -57.49 2.30 -0.95
C ALA A 65 -56.08 2.92 -1.01
N ASP A 66 -55.88 3.90 -1.88
CA ASP A 66 -54.64 4.68 -1.99
C ASP A 66 -54.58 5.87 -1.00
N GLY A 67 -55.66 6.11 -0.24
CA GLY A 67 -55.79 7.18 0.74
C GLY A 67 -56.22 8.52 0.16
N LYS A 68 -56.50 8.60 -1.15
CA LYS A 68 -57.03 9.82 -1.76
C LYS A 68 -58.52 9.96 -1.51
N MET A 69 -58.96 11.19 -1.30
CA MET A 69 -60.38 11.53 -1.26
C MET A 69 -61.02 11.30 -2.64
N ALA A 70 -62.08 10.50 -2.67
CA ALA A 70 -62.85 10.25 -3.88
C ALA A 70 -63.73 11.46 -4.27
N THR A 71 -63.92 11.69 -5.57
CA THR A 71 -64.86 12.67 -6.13
C THR A 71 -65.60 12.05 -7.32
N ASN A 72 -66.85 12.45 -7.56
CA ASN A 72 -67.71 11.96 -8.66
C ASN A 72 -67.76 10.43 -8.80
N ALA A 73 -67.87 9.70 -7.69
CA ALA A 73 -67.75 8.25 -7.70
C ALA A 73 -68.71 7.58 -6.72
N TRP A 74 -69.13 6.36 -7.07
CA TRP A 74 -69.72 5.44 -6.12
C TRP A 74 -68.60 4.80 -5.30
N VAL A 75 -68.71 4.89 -3.98
CA VAL A 75 -67.70 4.46 -3.01
C VAL A 75 -68.28 3.44 -2.05
N ASP A 76 -67.40 2.83 -1.24
CA ASP A 76 -67.78 1.85 -0.21
C ASP A 76 -68.66 0.73 -0.79
N ASN A 77 -68.09 0.04 -1.77
CA ASN A 77 -68.71 -1.05 -2.53
C ASN A 77 -70.02 -0.67 -3.24
N GLY A 78 -70.08 0.57 -3.76
CA GLY A 78 -71.19 1.02 -4.59
C GLY A 78 -72.42 1.52 -3.81
N ARG A 79 -72.31 1.65 -2.49
CA ARG A 79 -73.43 1.98 -1.59
C ARG A 79 -73.68 3.48 -1.45
N TYR A 80 -72.66 4.31 -1.64
CA TYR A 80 -72.75 5.77 -1.46
C TYR A 80 -72.11 6.49 -2.65
N TYR A 81 -72.71 7.59 -3.08
CA TYR A 81 -72.13 8.45 -4.13
C TYR A 81 -71.53 9.71 -3.51
N VAL A 82 -70.30 10.04 -3.90
CA VAL A 82 -69.66 11.32 -3.55
C VAL A 82 -69.63 12.24 -4.78
N GLY A 83 -69.99 13.51 -4.58
CA GLY A 83 -70.08 14.50 -5.66
C GLY A 83 -68.73 15.05 -6.12
N ALA A 84 -68.75 16.07 -6.97
CA ALA A 84 -67.53 16.67 -7.56
C ALA A 84 -66.59 17.29 -6.53
N ASN A 85 -67.14 17.74 -5.39
CA ASN A 85 -66.38 18.25 -4.25
C ASN A 85 -65.98 17.16 -3.24
N GLY A 86 -66.31 15.89 -3.53
CA GLY A 86 -65.99 14.71 -2.71
C GLY A 86 -66.92 14.47 -1.51
N ALA A 87 -67.89 15.35 -1.27
CA ALA A 87 -68.86 15.16 -0.19
C ALA A 87 -69.91 14.11 -0.58
N TRP A 88 -70.31 13.30 0.39
CA TRP A 88 -71.40 12.34 0.25
C TRP A 88 -72.72 13.03 -0.14
N VAL A 89 -73.32 12.56 -1.23
CA VAL A 89 -74.64 12.98 -1.70
C VAL A 89 -75.70 12.03 -1.12
N LYS A 90 -76.42 12.49 -0.09
CA LYS A 90 -77.52 11.74 0.53
C LYS A 90 -78.68 11.59 -0.45
N GLY A 91 -79.21 10.37 -0.58
CA GLY A 91 -80.34 10.06 -1.46
C GLY A 91 -79.98 9.83 -2.93
N ALA A 92 -78.69 9.82 -3.30
CA ALA A 92 -78.27 9.35 -4.61
C ALA A 92 -78.62 7.85 -4.75
N GLN A 93 -79.29 7.49 -5.84
CA GLN A 93 -79.69 6.11 -6.13
C GLN A 93 -78.83 5.57 -7.28
N ASN A 94 -78.19 4.42 -7.06
CA ASN A 94 -77.42 3.71 -8.07
C ASN A 94 -78.41 2.94 -8.94
N GLN A 95 -78.66 3.38 -10.18
CA GLN A 95 -79.59 2.73 -11.11
C GLN A 95 -79.02 1.43 -11.70
N ALA A 96 -78.50 0.57 -10.83
CA ALA A 96 -78.12 -0.80 -11.15
C ALA A 96 -78.57 -1.71 -10.00
N THR A 97 -79.89 -1.86 -9.83
CA THR A 97 -80.61 -3.13 -9.58
C THR A 97 -82.07 -2.88 -9.16
N VAL A 98 -82.94 -3.86 -9.47
CA VAL A 98 -84.40 -3.95 -9.18
C VAL A 98 -85.27 -3.25 -10.26
N THR A 99 -86.12 -3.89 -11.09
CA THR A 99 -86.91 -5.12 -10.96
C THR A 99 -87.33 -5.70 -12.33
N GLN A 100 -87.58 -7.00 -12.31
CA GLN A 100 -88.25 -7.90 -13.25
C GLN A 100 -89.72 -7.49 -13.52
N ASN A 101 -90.15 -7.41 -14.80
CA ASN A 101 -91.36 -8.07 -15.36
C ASN A 101 -91.80 -7.55 -16.75
N GLN A 102 -91.71 -8.46 -17.74
CA GLN A 102 -92.70 -8.78 -18.81
C GLN A 102 -93.15 -7.70 -19.82
N VAL A 103 -93.14 -7.87 -21.16
CA VAL A 103 -92.87 -8.95 -22.13
C VAL A 103 -92.37 -8.22 -23.41
N THR A 104 -91.27 -8.62 -24.05
CA THR A 104 -91.30 -9.29 -25.38
C THR A 104 -89.88 -9.66 -25.83
N SER A 105 -89.75 -10.86 -26.39
CA SER A 105 -88.59 -11.49 -27.06
C SER A 105 -87.45 -12.03 -26.19
N ASN A 106 -87.54 -13.33 -25.92
CA ASN A 106 -86.46 -14.19 -25.47
C ASN A 106 -85.31 -14.20 -26.49
N ALA A 107 -84.18 -13.64 -26.10
CA ALA A 107 -82.89 -14.21 -26.42
C ALA A 107 -82.00 -13.99 -25.20
N THR A 108 -81.85 -15.03 -24.36
CA THR A 108 -80.76 -15.06 -23.38
C THR A 108 -79.45 -14.85 -24.14
N LYS A 109 -78.80 -13.70 -23.97
CA LYS A 109 -77.50 -13.45 -24.60
C LYS A 109 -76.57 -14.58 -24.20
N GLN A 110 -76.12 -15.33 -25.20
CA GLN A 110 -75.24 -16.47 -25.06
C GLN A 110 -74.13 -16.32 -26.09
N GLY A 111 -72.89 -16.51 -25.66
CA GLY A 111 -71.73 -16.36 -26.52
C GLY A 111 -71.24 -14.93 -26.65
N TRP A 112 -70.46 -14.69 -27.71
CA TRP A 112 -69.84 -13.40 -28.00
C TRP A 112 -70.86 -12.40 -28.55
N VAL A 113 -70.90 -11.22 -27.96
CA VAL A 113 -71.78 -10.12 -28.35
C VAL A 113 -70.94 -8.86 -28.49
N GLN A 114 -70.98 -8.23 -29.65
CA GLN A 114 -70.36 -6.93 -29.87
C GLN A 114 -71.35 -5.82 -29.48
N SER A 115 -70.88 -4.85 -28.69
CA SER A 115 -71.64 -3.64 -28.37
C SER A 115 -70.74 -2.43 -28.55
N GLY A 116 -71.07 -1.60 -29.53
CA GLY A 116 -70.16 -0.57 -30.04
C GLY A 116 -68.87 -1.22 -30.59
N ASN A 117 -67.72 -0.71 -30.15
CA ASN A 117 -66.40 -1.20 -30.60
C ASN A 117 -65.80 -2.27 -29.67
N ALA A 118 -66.53 -2.72 -28.65
CA ALA A 118 -66.05 -3.70 -27.68
C ALA A 118 -66.80 -5.03 -27.79
N TRP A 119 -66.07 -6.12 -27.57
CA TRP A 119 -66.62 -7.48 -27.48
C TRP A 119 -66.83 -7.87 -26.02
N TYR A 120 -67.96 -8.52 -25.78
CA TYR A 120 -68.36 -9.05 -24.47
C TYR A 120 -68.73 -10.53 -24.64
N TYR A 121 -68.65 -11.32 -23.58
CA TYR A 121 -69.10 -12.71 -23.60
C TYR A 121 -70.14 -12.96 -22.52
N TYR A 122 -71.27 -13.56 -22.91
CA TYR A 122 -72.33 -13.94 -21.98
C TYR A 122 -72.44 -15.47 -21.88
N ASN A 123 -72.56 -15.97 -20.65
CA ASN A 123 -72.82 -17.38 -20.37
C ASN A 123 -74.09 -17.52 -19.54
N ASN A 124 -75.09 -18.20 -20.08
CA ASN A 124 -76.45 -18.33 -19.56
C ASN A 124 -77.03 -16.98 -19.12
N GLY A 125 -76.88 -15.95 -19.98
CA GLY A 125 -77.35 -14.60 -19.72
C GLY A 125 -76.48 -13.75 -18.78
N SER A 126 -75.44 -14.31 -18.15
CA SER A 126 -74.51 -13.59 -17.25
C SER A 126 -73.27 -13.12 -17.99
N LEU A 127 -72.87 -11.86 -17.80
CA LEU A 127 -71.64 -11.30 -18.37
C LEU A 127 -70.40 -11.92 -17.72
N VAL A 128 -69.47 -12.42 -18.53
CA VAL A 128 -68.19 -12.96 -18.05
C VAL A 128 -67.19 -11.82 -17.87
N VAL A 129 -66.58 -11.75 -16.69
CA VAL A 129 -65.58 -10.73 -16.30
C VAL A 129 -64.39 -11.40 -15.62
N ASN A 130 -63.20 -10.78 -15.71
CA ASN A 130 -61.93 -11.27 -15.14
C ASN A 130 -61.64 -12.75 -15.42
N LYS A 131 -61.92 -13.21 -16.64
CA LYS A 131 -61.79 -14.62 -17.00
C LYS A 131 -61.45 -14.80 -18.48
N TRP A 132 -60.73 -15.89 -18.76
CA TRP A 132 -60.51 -16.36 -20.12
C TRP A 132 -61.75 -17.04 -20.69
N VAL A 133 -62.06 -16.71 -21.95
CA VAL A 133 -63.00 -17.43 -22.81
C VAL A 133 -62.26 -17.78 -24.09
N GLY A 134 -61.91 -19.05 -24.26
CA GLY A 134 -60.99 -19.47 -25.33
C GLY A 134 -59.63 -18.77 -25.18
N ASN A 135 -59.18 -18.11 -26.25
CA ASN A 135 -57.91 -17.36 -26.28
C ASN A 135 -58.06 -15.88 -25.93
N TYR A 136 -59.21 -15.45 -25.40
CA TYR A 136 -59.53 -14.04 -25.18
C TYR A 136 -59.80 -13.78 -23.70
N TRP A 137 -59.28 -12.66 -23.18
CA TRP A 137 -59.47 -12.25 -21.79
C TRP A 137 -60.55 -11.19 -21.67
N LEU A 138 -61.51 -11.42 -20.78
CA LEU A 138 -62.53 -10.44 -20.42
C LEU A 138 -62.08 -9.69 -19.16
N GLY A 139 -61.96 -8.36 -19.25
CA GLY A 139 -61.57 -7.49 -18.14
C GLY A 139 -62.62 -7.41 -17.03
N ALA A 140 -62.33 -6.61 -16.00
CA ALA A 140 -63.24 -6.41 -14.87
C ALA A 140 -64.57 -5.73 -15.27
N ASP A 141 -64.56 -4.97 -16.36
CA ASP A 141 -65.72 -4.34 -16.99
C ASP A 141 -66.41 -5.24 -18.04
N GLY A 142 -65.92 -6.48 -18.21
CA GLY A 142 -66.43 -7.47 -19.16
C GLY A 142 -66.06 -7.23 -20.61
N ARG A 143 -65.22 -6.22 -20.90
CA ARG A 143 -64.71 -6.00 -22.26
C ARG A 143 -63.57 -6.96 -22.55
N MET A 144 -63.55 -7.48 -23.78
CA MET A 144 -62.41 -8.21 -24.31
C MET A 144 -61.20 -7.27 -24.40
N ALA A 145 -60.11 -7.64 -23.75
CA ALA A 145 -58.86 -6.90 -23.82
C ALA A 145 -58.18 -7.09 -25.17
N THR A 146 -57.54 -6.03 -25.68
CA THR A 146 -56.66 -6.05 -26.86
C THR A 146 -55.36 -5.32 -26.55
N ASN A 147 -54.28 -5.72 -27.23
CA ASN A 147 -52.95 -5.11 -27.21
C ASN A 147 -52.42 -4.76 -25.80
N SER A 148 -52.59 -5.68 -24.85
CA SER A 148 -52.31 -5.41 -23.44
C SER A 148 -51.92 -6.67 -22.67
N TRP A 149 -51.23 -6.48 -21.56
CA TRP A 149 -50.98 -7.54 -20.58
C TRP A 149 -52.20 -7.69 -19.68
N VAL A 150 -52.64 -8.93 -19.47
CA VAL A 150 -53.88 -9.29 -18.77
C VAL A 150 -53.62 -10.31 -17.66
N ASP A 151 -54.65 -10.60 -16.85
CA ASP A 151 -54.61 -11.61 -15.78
C ASP A 151 -53.39 -11.42 -14.85
N ASN A 152 -53.36 -10.24 -14.21
CA ASN A 152 -52.26 -9.78 -13.35
C ASN A 152 -50.90 -9.76 -14.06
N ASN A 153 -50.88 -9.25 -15.30
CA ASN A 153 -49.69 -9.09 -16.13
C ASN A 153 -48.95 -10.39 -16.47
N ARG A 154 -49.66 -11.53 -16.48
CA ARG A 154 -49.07 -12.85 -16.76
C ARG A 154 -49.09 -13.22 -18.24
N TYR A 155 -50.07 -12.72 -18.99
CA TYR A 155 -50.27 -13.07 -20.39
C TYR A 155 -50.48 -11.81 -21.23
N TYR A 156 -50.03 -11.83 -22.48
CA TYR A 156 -50.24 -10.73 -23.42
C TYR A 156 -51.30 -11.11 -24.45
N VAL A 157 -52.26 -10.22 -24.70
CA VAL A 157 -53.21 -10.35 -25.81
C VAL A 157 -52.84 -9.39 -26.93
N GLY A 158 -52.88 -9.89 -28.17
CA GLY A 158 -52.55 -9.15 -29.38
C GLY A 158 -53.58 -8.05 -29.70
N THR A 159 -53.35 -7.32 -30.79
CA THR A 159 -54.27 -6.27 -31.27
C THR A 159 -55.67 -6.79 -31.61
N ASP A 160 -55.77 -8.06 -31.96
CA ASP A 160 -57.02 -8.80 -32.18
C ASP A 160 -57.63 -9.40 -30.89
N GLY A 161 -56.94 -9.24 -29.76
CA GLY A 161 -57.32 -9.75 -28.44
C GLY A 161 -56.95 -11.21 -28.18
N ALA A 162 -56.34 -11.90 -29.14
CA ALA A 162 -55.94 -13.29 -28.96
C ALA A 162 -54.68 -13.39 -28.11
N TRP A 163 -54.63 -14.39 -27.22
CA TRP A 163 -53.46 -14.68 -26.40
C TRP A 163 -52.24 -15.02 -27.26
N VAL A 164 -51.17 -14.25 -27.07
CA VAL A 164 -49.86 -14.48 -27.66
C VAL A 164 -49.04 -15.34 -26.71
N LYS A 165 -48.96 -16.65 -26.98
CA LYS A 165 -48.36 -17.66 -26.08
C LYS A 165 -46.87 -17.44 -25.78
N ASP A 166 -46.13 -16.88 -26.73
CA ASP A 166 -44.69 -16.67 -26.60
C ASP A 166 -44.30 -15.21 -26.31
N ALA A 167 -45.28 -14.36 -25.97
CA ALA A 167 -44.99 -13.00 -25.56
C ALA A 167 -44.18 -13.02 -24.26
N LYS A 168 -42.93 -12.56 -24.34
CA LYS A 168 -42.08 -12.32 -23.17
C LYS A 168 -42.15 -10.85 -22.81
N ARG A 169 -42.46 -10.56 -21.55
CA ARG A 169 -42.38 -9.20 -21.04
C ARG A 169 -40.92 -8.73 -21.17
N PRO A 170 -40.66 -7.53 -21.69
CA PRO A 170 -39.34 -6.93 -21.54
C PRO A 170 -38.99 -6.91 -20.04
N GLU A 171 -37.84 -7.47 -19.67
CA GLU A 171 -37.35 -7.32 -18.32
C GLU A 171 -37.18 -5.81 -18.05
N GLU A 172 -37.81 -5.32 -17.00
CA GLU A 172 -37.58 -3.96 -16.53
C GLU A 172 -36.09 -3.85 -16.18
N LYS A 173 -35.34 -3.09 -16.97
CA LYS A 173 -33.92 -2.86 -16.72
C LYS A 173 -33.80 -2.17 -15.37
N LYS A 174 -33.20 -2.86 -14.40
CA LYS A 174 -32.84 -2.27 -13.11
C LYS A 174 -31.81 -1.16 -13.35
N GLN A 175 -32.06 0.02 -12.80
CA GLN A 175 -31.14 1.16 -12.87
C GLN A 175 -31.05 1.81 -11.50
N GLY A 176 -29.84 2.27 -11.14
CA GLY A 176 -29.58 2.89 -9.85
C GLY A 176 -29.56 1.90 -8.68
N TRP A 177 -29.88 2.39 -7.49
CA TRP A 177 -29.85 1.61 -6.25
C TRP A 177 -31.07 0.70 -6.13
N VAL A 178 -30.83 -0.60 -5.99
CA VAL A 178 -31.87 -1.62 -5.82
C VAL A 178 -31.57 -2.43 -4.57
N LYS A 179 -32.58 -2.62 -3.70
CA LYS A 179 -32.46 -3.45 -2.49
C LYS A 179 -33.13 -4.80 -2.72
N GLU A 180 -32.38 -5.88 -2.53
CA GLU A 180 -32.87 -7.25 -2.68
C GLU A 180 -32.55 -8.04 -1.42
N ALA A 181 -33.57 -8.66 -0.80
CA ALA A 181 -33.41 -9.48 0.41
C ALA A 181 -32.49 -8.86 1.48
N ASN A 182 -32.61 -7.55 1.70
CA ASN A 182 -31.82 -6.70 2.59
C ASN A 182 -30.42 -6.25 2.16
N THR A 183 -29.96 -6.62 0.97
CA THR A 183 -28.68 -6.17 0.43
C THR A 183 -28.89 -5.11 -0.65
N TRP A 184 -28.07 -4.05 -0.63
CA TRP A 184 -28.09 -3.03 -1.67
C TRP A 184 -27.15 -3.38 -2.83
N PHE A 185 -27.63 -3.14 -4.04
CA PHE A 185 -26.93 -3.29 -5.31
C PHE A 185 -27.05 -1.99 -6.11
N TYR A 186 -26.10 -1.73 -7.00
CA TYR A 186 -26.16 -0.58 -7.91
C TYR A 186 -26.06 -1.03 -9.36
N TYR A 187 -27.06 -0.69 -10.16
CA TYR A 187 -27.08 -0.96 -11.60
C TYR A 187 -26.75 0.32 -12.37
N ASN A 188 -25.79 0.24 -13.29
CA ASN A 188 -25.44 1.35 -14.18
C ASN A 188 -26.62 1.68 -15.12
N ILE A 189 -26.53 2.81 -15.83
CA ILE A 189 -27.59 3.28 -16.74
C ILE A 189 -27.93 2.25 -17.84
N ASP A 190 -26.95 1.46 -18.28
CA ASP A 190 -27.14 0.39 -19.26
C ASP A 190 -27.82 -0.87 -18.71
N GLY A 191 -28.06 -0.93 -17.39
CA GLY A 191 -28.65 -2.07 -16.69
C GLY A 191 -27.64 -3.08 -16.14
N THR A 192 -26.33 -2.83 -16.25
CA THR A 192 -25.29 -3.74 -15.74
C THR A 192 -25.01 -3.52 -14.25
N LEU A 193 -24.74 -4.60 -13.51
CA LEU A 193 -24.42 -4.51 -12.07
C LEU A 193 -23.00 -4.00 -11.82
N ALA A 194 -22.88 -2.93 -11.03
CA ALA A 194 -21.60 -2.36 -10.59
C ALA A 194 -20.88 -3.28 -9.60
N ARG A 195 -19.58 -3.51 -9.81
CA ARG A 195 -18.71 -4.38 -9.01
C ARG A 195 -17.32 -3.77 -8.88
N ASN A 196 -16.66 -3.99 -7.74
CA ASN A 196 -15.31 -3.48 -7.43
C ASN A 196 -15.13 -1.99 -7.72
N LYS A 197 -16.16 -1.18 -7.43
CA LYS A 197 -16.14 0.26 -7.71
C LYS A 197 -17.00 1.02 -6.71
N TRP A 198 -16.72 2.31 -6.61
CA TRP A 198 -17.55 3.27 -5.90
C TRP A 198 -18.78 3.65 -6.71
N ALA A 199 -19.91 3.79 -6.03
CA ALA A 199 -21.11 4.49 -6.50
C ALA A 199 -21.44 5.59 -5.47
N GLY A 200 -21.01 6.82 -5.75
CA GLY A 200 -21.03 7.88 -4.74
C GLY A 200 -20.11 7.53 -3.56
N ASN A 201 -20.65 7.56 -2.34
CA ASN A 201 -19.90 7.28 -1.11
C ASN A 201 -19.95 5.80 -0.67
N TYR A 202 -20.45 4.91 -1.53
CA TYR A 202 -20.68 3.50 -1.20
C TYR A 202 -19.85 2.60 -2.11
N TRP A 203 -19.24 1.56 -1.55
CA TRP A 203 -18.43 0.61 -2.29
C TRP A 203 -19.23 -0.64 -2.65
N LEU A 204 -19.16 -1.06 -3.92
CA LEU A 204 -19.73 -2.32 -4.39
C LEU A 204 -18.61 -3.35 -4.48
N GLY A 205 -18.77 -4.46 -3.75
CA GLY A 205 -17.83 -5.58 -3.73
C GLY A 205 -17.75 -6.33 -5.06
N ALA A 206 -16.93 -7.38 -5.09
CA ALA A 206 -16.74 -8.22 -6.28
C ALA A 206 -18.02 -8.95 -6.71
N ASP A 207 -18.91 -9.25 -5.78
CA ASP A 207 -20.23 -9.84 -6.01
C ASP A 207 -21.31 -8.78 -6.32
N GLY A 208 -20.95 -7.50 -6.28
CA GLY A 208 -21.85 -6.35 -6.54
C GLY A 208 -22.67 -5.92 -5.33
N ARG A 209 -22.47 -6.55 -4.17
CA ARG A 209 -23.13 -6.13 -2.93
C ARG A 209 -22.47 -4.87 -2.39
N MET A 210 -23.27 -3.97 -1.85
CA MET A 210 -22.77 -2.83 -1.11
C MET A 210 -22.08 -3.29 0.18
N ALA A 211 -20.83 -2.91 0.36
CA ALA A 211 -20.07 -3.21 1.56
C ALA A 211 -20.56 -2.37 2.75
N THR A 212 -20.53 -2.95 3.95
CA THR A 212 -20.79 -2.27 5.23
C THR A 212 -19.75 -2.71 6.24
N ASN A 213 -19.44 -1.84 7.21
CA ASN A 213 -18.56 -2.08 8.35
C ASN A 213 -17.24 -2.79 8.01
N SER A 214 -16.57 -2.33 6.95
CA SER A 214 -15.40 -3.02 6.39
C SER A 214 -14.43 -2.08 5.69
N TRP A 215 -13.17 -2.50 5.61
CA TRP A 215 -12.16 -1.88 4.76
C TRP A 215 -12.34 -2.38 3.32
N VAL A 216 -12.34 -1.46 2.36
CA VAL A 216 -12.64 -1.71 0.95
C VAL A 216 -11.56 -1.12 0.05
N ASP A 217 -11.63 -1.43 -1.25
CA ASP A 217 -10.74 -0.89 -2.29
C ASP A 217 -9.25 -1.08 -1.93
N ASN A 218 -8.87 -2.35 -1.76
CA ASN A 218 -7.55 -2.79 -1.33
C ASN A 218 -7.14 -2.22 0.04
N ASN A 219 -8.08 -2.22 0.99
CA ASN A 219 -7.90 -1.75 2.37
C ASN A 219 -7.52 -0.26 2.50
N ARG A 220 -7.87 0.57 1.51
CA ARG A 220 -7.53 2.00 1.51
C ARG A 220 -8.58 2.87 2.18
N TYR A 221 -9.84 2.43 2.17
CA TYR A 221 -10.97 3.20 2.69
C TYR A 221 -11.84 2.33 3.59
N TYR A 222 -12.44 2.91 4.62
CA TYR A 222 -13.38 2.20 5.50
C TYR A 222 -14.80 2.68 5.22
N VAL A 223 -15.74 1.74 5.11
CA VAL A 223 -17.18 2.04 5.05
C VAL A 223 -17.85 1.69 6.38
N GLY A 224 -18.72 2.59 6.86
CA GLY A 224 -19.43 2.44 8.13
C GLY A 224 -20.52 1.36 8.10
N ASN A 225 -21.25 1.22 9.21
CA ASN A 225 -22.36 0.28 9.32
C ASN A 225 -23.50 0.54 8.31
N ASP A 226 -23.65 1.80 7.88
CA ASP A 226 -24.57 2.23 6.83
C ASP A 226 -23.98 2.07 5.41
N GLY A 227 -22.72 1.66 5.29
CA GLY A 227 -21.97 1.50 4.04
C GLY A 227 -21.35 2.78 3.50
N ALA A 228 -21.52 3.91 4.18
CA ALA A 228 -20.95 5.17 3.73
C ALA A 228 -19.45 5.25 4.04
N TRP A 229 -18.67 5.81 3.12
CA TRP A 229 -17.24 6.04 3.31
C TRP A 229 -16.98 6.97 4.51
N VAL A 230 -16.17 6.49 5.45
CA VAL A 230 -15.67 7.25 6.60
C VAL A 230 -14.30 7.83 6.24
N LYS A 231 -14.26 9.14 5.93
CA LYS A 231 -13.08 9.83 5.39
C LYS A 231 -11.87 9.84 6.31
N ASP A 232 -12.09 9.89 7.62
CA ASP A 232 -11.03 9.96 8.63
C ASP A 232 -10.84 8.65 9.39
N ALA A 233 -11.41 7.55 8.88
CA ALA A 233 -11.14 6.25 9.45
C ALA A 233 -9.64 5.96 9.33
N LYS A 234 -8.99 5.85 10.48
CA LYS A 234 -7.62 5.37 10.58
C LYS A 234 -7.69 3.90 10.92
N ARG A 235 -7.11 3.07 10.06
CA ARG A 235 -6.85 1.68 10.43
C ARG A 235 -5.97 1.74 11.66
N GLN A 236 -6.42 1.15 12.77
CA GLN A 236 -5.50 0.84 13.85
C GLN A 236 -4.39 0.03 13.19
N GLU A 237 -3.18 0.59 13.13
CA GLU A 237 -2.04 -0.15 12.67
C GLU A 237 -2.02 -1.44 13.48
N GLU A 238 -2.12 -2.57 12.78
CA GLU A 238 -1.92 -3.86 13.40
C GLU A 238 -0.60 -3.77 14.14
N LYS A 239 -0.67 -3.91 15.47
CA LYS A 239 0.52 -3.86 16.30
C LYS A 239 1.46 -4.94 15.77
N LYS A 240 2.54 -4.50 15.13
CA LYS A 240 3.61 -5.39 14.71
C LYS A 240 4.13 -6.07 15.96
N THR A 241 4.17 -7.39 15.96
CA THR A 241 4.72 -8.19 17.06
C THR A 241 5.62 -9.26 16.47
N GLY A 242 6.69 -9.61 17.18
CA GLY A 242 7.69 -10.56 16.71
C GLY A 242 8.59 -10.01 15.60
N TRP A 243 9.11 -10.92 14.78
CA TRP A 243 10.04 -10.61 13.70
C TRP A 243 9.30 -10.09 12.47
N VAL A 244 9.72 -8.91 11.99
CA VAL A 244 9.19 -8.28 10.79
C VAL A 244 10.36 -7.92 9.87
N LYS A 245 10.27 -8.32 8.60
CA LYS A 245 11.23 -7.93 7.56
C LYS A 245 10.65 -6.78 6.75
N GLU A 246 11.35 -5.66 6.70
CA GLU A 246 10.97 -4.50 5.88
C GLU A 246 12.07 -4.22 4.86
N ALA A 247 11.69 -4.19 3.58
CA ALA A 247 12.62 -4.27 2.45
C ALA A 247 13.57 -5.48 2.60
N ASN A 248 14.79 -5.26 3.11
CA ASN A 248 15.78 -6.30 3.35
C ASN A 248 16.37 -6.30 4.76
N THR A 249 15.76 -5.57 5.68
CA THR A 249 16.24 -5.41 7.05
C THR A 249 15.25 -6.07 8.01
N TRP A 250 15.78 -6.83 8.97
CA TRP A 250 14.98 -7.45 10.02
C TRP A 250 14.86 -6.54 11.23
N TYR A 251 13.65 -6.48 11.79
CA TYR A 251 13.28 -5.77 13.00
C TYR A 251 12.55 -6.73 13.94
N TYR A 252 12.56 -6.44 15.24
CA TYR A 252 11.77 -7.18 16.22
C TYR A 252 10.89 -6.24 17.04
N TYR A 253 9.60 -6.51 17.07
CA TYR A 253 8.63 -5.77 17.88
C TYR A 253 8.19 -6.60 19.09
N ASN A 254 8.19 -5.98 20.27
CA ASN A 254 7.71 -6.61 21.50
C ASN A 254 6.20 -6.88 21.42
N THR A 255 5.68 -7.68 22.36
CA THR A 255 4.25 -8.04 22.42
C THR A 255 3.32 -6.83 22.60
N ASP A 256 3.82 -5.73 23.15
CA ASP A 256 3.09 -4.47 23.30
C ASP A 256 3.06 -3.60 22.03
N GLY A 257 3.82 -3.99 20.99
CA GLY A 257 3.98 -3.28 19.72
C GLY A 257 5.20 -2.35 19.64
N THR A 258 6.03 -2.26 20.68
CA THR A 258 7.21 -1.39 20.69
C THR A 258 8.41 -2.03 19.97
N LEU A 259 9.17 -1.24 19.20
CA LEU A 259 10.37 -1.73 18.50
C LEU A 259 11.51 -2.00 19.49
N ALA A 260 12.05 -3.21 19.48
CA ALA A 260 13.21 -3.59 20.27
C ALA A 260 14.48 -2.90 19.75
N ARG A 261 15.25 -2.30 20.67
CA ARG A 261 16.51 -1.60 20.40
C ARG A 261 17.50 -1.89 21.51
N ASN A 262 18.79 -1.93 21.16
CA ASN A 262 19.90 -2.21 22.07
C ASN A 262 19.68 -3.45 22.96
N LYS A 263 19.09 -4.51 22.39
CA LYS A 263 18.80 -5.73 23.14
C LYS A 263 18.76 -6.96 22.24
N TRP A 264 18.84 -8.12 22.87
CA TRP A 264 18.66 -9.42 22.22
C TRP A 264 17.17 -9.75 22.02
N ALA A 265 16.87 -10.37 20.89
CA ALA A 265 15.65 -11.14 20.65
C ALA A 265 16.05 -12.56 20.20
N GLY A 266 15.96 -13.54 21.11
CA GLY A 266 16.56 -14.85 20.88
C GLY A 266 18.07 -14.75 20.65
N ASN A 267 18.55 -15.31 19.54
CA ASN A 267 19.97 -15.30 19.17
C ASN A 267 20.39 -14.09 18.32
N TYR A 268 19.57 -13.04 18.22
CA TYR A 268 19.81 -11.92 17.31
C TYR A 268 19.83 -10.60 18.07
N TRP A 269 20.78 -9.73 17.74
CA TRP A 269 20.91 -8.42 18.38
C TRP A 269 20.24 -7.32 17.57
N LEU A 270 19.44 -6.49 18.24
CA LEU A 270 18.82 -5.30 17.65
C LEU A 270 19.64 -4.07 18.07
N GLY A 271 20.16 -3.35 17.07
CA GLY A 271 20.95 -2.14 17.27
C GLY A 271 20.16 -0.97 17.85
N VAL A 272 20.82 0.18 18.00
CA VAL A 272 20.21 1.42 18.51
C VAL A 272 19.09 1.92 17.61
N ASP A 273 19.18 1.65 16.31
CA ASP A 273 18.17 1.97 15.31
C ASP A 273 17.07 0.89 15.19
N GLY A 274 17.19 -0.20 15.95
CA GLY A 274 16.26 -1.33 15.96
C GLY A 274 16.48 -2.35 14.85
N LYS A 275 17.51 -2.16 14.02
CA LYS A 275 17.86 -3.13 12.97
C LYS A 275 18.58 -4.32 13.57
N MET A 276 18.31 -5.51 13.03
CA MET A 276 19.07 -6.70 13.34
C MET A 276 20.50 -6.56 12.81
N ALA A 277 21.48 -6.68 13.70
CA ALA A 277 22.89 -6.63 13.35
C ALA A 277 23.33 -7.93 12.64
N THR A 278 24.28 -7.80 11.72
CA THR A 278 24.98 -8.91 11.05
C THR A 278 26.47 -8.61 11.00
N ASN A 279 27.31 -9.67 10.93
CA ASN A 279 28.76 -9.59 10.78
C ASN A 279 29.47 -8.59 11.71
N SER A 280 29.02 -8.45 12.95
CA SER A 280 29.50 -7.38 13.83
C SER A 280 29.56 -7.80 15.29
N TRP A 281 30.46 -7.15 16.03
CA TRP A 281 30.46 -7.18 17.48
C TRP A 281 29.37 -6.26 18.01
N VAL A 282 28.56 -6.78 18.92
CA VAL A 282 27.35 -6.14 19.45
C VAL A 282 27.39 -6.09 20.97
N ASP A 283 26.42 -5.39 21.57
CA ASP A 283 26.25 -5.32 23.02
C ASP A 283 27.55 -4.87 23.73
N ASN A 284 28.01 -3.68 23.35
CA ASN A 284 29.29 -3.10 23.78
C ASN A 284 30.49 -4.01 23.50
N GLY A 285 30.43 -4.76 22.40
CA GLY A 285 31.54 -5.58 21.93
C GLY A 285 31.72 -6.90 22.66
N ARG A 286 30.74 -7.32 23.47
CA ARG A 286 30.77 -8.56 24.26
C ARG A 286 30.44 -9.82 23.47
N TYR A 287 29.67 -9.69 22.39
CA TYR A 287 29.21 -10.82 21.58
C TYR A 287 29.37 -10.51 20.09
N TYR A 288 29.56 -11.54 19.27
CA TYR A 288 29.62 -11.40 17.82
C TYR A 288 28.41 -12.06 17.16
N VAL A 289 27.82 -11.39 16.18
CA VAL A 289 26.78 -11.95 15.31
C VAL A 289 27.33 -12.20 13.92
N GLY A 290 27.03 -13.37 13.34
CA GLY A 290 27.53 -13.80 12.03
C GLY A 290 26.79 -13.14 10.87
N SER A 291 27.05 -13.62 9.65
CA SER A 291 26.47 -13.09 8.41
C SER A 291 24.96 -13.22 8.31
N ASN A 292 24.42 -14.25 8.98
CA ASN A 292 22.99 -14.47 9.13
C ASN A 292 22.40 -13.72 10.35
N GLY A 293 23.20 -12.94 11.08
CA GLY A 293 22.81 -12.19 12.28
C GLY A 293 22.69 -13.00 13.56
N ALA A 294 22.88 -14.32 13.50
CA ALA A 294 22.81 -15.17 14.69
C ALA A 294 24.07 -14.99 15.54
N TRP A 295 23.89 -14.99 16.85
CA TRP A 295 24.96 -15.02 17.83
C TRP A 295 25.85 -16.24 17.60
N VAL A 296 27.14 -15.99 17.43
CA VAL A 296 28.16 -17.02 17.34
C VAL A 296 28.67 -17.29 18.76
N LYS A 297 28.29 -18.47 19.30
CA LYS A 297 28.80 -18.95 20.59
C LYS A 297 30.30 -19.19 20.49
N ASP A 298 31.02 -18.86 21.57
CA ASP A 298 32.49 -18.92 21.62
C ASP A 298 33.18 -18.12 20.51
N ALA A 299 32.48 -17.09 19.98
CA ALA A 299 33.13 -16.03 19.25
C ALA A 299 34.14 -15.36 20.18
N SER A 300 35.36 -15.85 20.07
CA SER A 300 36.50 -15.35 20.78
C SER A 300 37.10 -14.24 19.94
N ARG A 301 37.30 -13.05 20.52
CA ARG A 301 38.36 -12.15 20.01
C ARG A 301 39.69 -12.93 20.00
N ASP A 302 39.90 -13.73 21.02
CA ASP A 302 41.10 -14.49 21.32
C ASP A 302 41.24 -15.86 20.61
N LYS A 303 41.14 -15.88 19.28
CA LYS A 303 42.05 -16.74 18.49
C LYS A 303 42.86 -16.01 17.43
N ASN A 304 42.80 -14.68 17.34
CA ASN A 304 43.91 -13.90 16.72
C ASN A 304 44.00 -12.39 17.06
N THR A 305 43.48 -11.89 18.18
CA THR A 305 43.54 -10.45 18.55
C THR A 305 44.79 -10.00 19.30
N LYS A 306 45.92 -10.70 19.16
CA LYS A 306 47.25 -10.18 19.56
C LYS A 306 48.17 -9.95 18.37
N ARG A 307 47.67 -10.08 17.14
CA ARG A 307 48.50 -9.91 15.96
C ARG A 307 48.73 -8.44 15.68
N ALA A 308 49.98 -8.09 15.44
CA ALA A 308 50.38 -6.76 15.00
C ALA A 308 50.52 -6.77 13.47
N ILE A 309 49.84 -5.84 12.82
CA ILE A 309 49.80 -5.70 11.36
C ILE A 309 50.54 -4.42 11.01
N PHE A 310 51.64 -4.54 10.26
CA PHE A 310 52.36 -3.38 9.76
C PHE A 310 51.80 -2.98 8.39
N LEU A 311 51.09 -1.86 8.32
CA LEU A 311 50.57 -1.31 7.08
C LEU A 311 51.51 -0.23 6.54
N ASP A 312 51.86 -0.31 5.28
CA ASP A 312 52.76 0.63 4.62
C ASP A 312 52.02 1.35 3.48
N PRO A 313 51.38 2.52 3.71
CA PRO A 313 50.89 3.32 2.61
C PRO A 313 52.07 3.83 1.78
N GLY A 314 52.14 3.36 0.52
CA GLY A 314 53.21 3.66 -0.42
C GLY A 314 53.43 5.16 -0.61
N HIS A 315 54.66 5.55 -0.99
CA HIS A 315 55.05 6.94 -1.25
C HIS A 315 54.86 7.87 -0.05
N GLY A 316 54.78 9.19 -0.26
CA GLY A 316 54.60 10.20 0.78
C GLY A 316 55.69 11.26 0.77
N GLY A 317 55.35 12.47 1.23
CA GLY A 317 56.23 13.63 1.22
C GLY A 317 56.55 14.07 -0.21
N SER A 318 57.84 14.15 -0.52
CA SER A 318 58.36 14.53 -1.84
C SER A 318 58.05 13.48 -2.92
N ASP A 319 57.92 12.22 -2.55
CA ASP A 319 57.52 11.14 -3.45
C ASP A 319 55.99 11.09 -3.57
N SER A 320 55.46 11.50 -4.73
CA SER A 320 54.02 11.47 -5.00
C SER A 320 53.49 10.10 -5.45
N GLY A 321 54.39 9.17 -5.75
CA GLY A 321 54.08 8.00 -6.57
C GLY A 321 53.58 8.39 -7.95
N ALA A 322 52.79 7.52 -8.57
CA ALA A 322 52.18 7.85 -9.84
C ALA A 322 51.25 9.07 -9.73
N VAL A 323 51.31 9.93 -10.75
CA VAL A 323 50.43 11.10 -10.87
C VAL A 323 49.73 11.02 -12.22
N ALA A 324 48.43 10.77 -12.20
CA ALA A 324 47.62 10.67 -13.40
C ALA A 324 46.18 11.09 -13.10
N ASN A 325 45.46 11.56 -14.13
CA ASN A 325 44.03 11.86 -14.06
C ASN A 325 43.63 12.74 -12.86
N GLY A 326 44.50 13.65 -12.42
CA GLY A 326 44.26 14.57 -11.30
C GLY A 326 44.30 13.94 -9.91
N VAL A 327 44.93 12.78 -9.75
CA VAL A 327 45.23 12.18 -8.43
C VAL A 327 46.70 11.86 -8.29
N ARG A 328 47.16 11.82 -7.04
CA ARG A 328 48.48 11.34 -6.65
C ARG A 328 48.31 10.06 -5.88
N GLU A 329 49.10 9.06 -6.21
CA GLU A 329 49.06 7.75 -5.56
C GLU A 329 49.21 7.86 -4.04
N LYS A 330 50.14 8.69 -3.55
CA LYS A 330 50.39 8.87 -2.11
C LYS A 330 49.15 9.27 -1.29
N ASP A 331 48.22 9.99 -1.90
CA ASP A 331 46.99 10.47 -1.24
C ASP A 331 45.97 9.32 -1.17
N LEU A 332 45.88 8.53 -2.23
CA LEU A 332 45.00 7.36 -2.31
C LEU A 332 45.46 6.24 -1.38
N THR A 333 46.76 5.95 -1.34
CA THR A 333 47.33 4.92 -0.46
C THR A 333 47.11 5.28 1.01
N LEU A 334 47.27 6.57 1.38
CA LEU A 334 46.99 7.05 2.73
C LEU A 334 45.50 6.98 3.07
N SER A 335 44.61 7.29 2.13
CA SER A 335 43.16 7.19 2.31
C SER A 335 42.71 5.76 2.57
N VAL A 336 43.16 4.80 1.76
CA VAL A 336 42.85 3.37 1.97
C VAL A 336 43.47 2.85 3.26
N TYR A 337 44.72 3.23 3.57
CA TYR A 337 45.35 2.90 4.85
C TYR A 337 44.49 3.29 6.05
N ASN A 338 43.95 4.52 6.08
CA ASN A 338 43.13 4.98 7.21
C ASN A 338 41.89 4.10 7.40
N LYS A 339 41.27 3.68 6.30
CA LYS A 339 40.09 2.81 6.29
C LYS A 339 40.40 1.40 6.77
N VAL A 340 41.51 0.82 6.31
CA VAL A 340 41.98 -0.51 6.74
C VAL A 340 42.40 -0.48 8.20
N SER A 341 43.19 0.52 8.60
CA SER A 341 43.70 0.71 9.96
C SER A 341 42.56 0.78 10.98
N SER A 342 41.56 1.63 10.72
CA SER A 342 40.39 1.76 11.62
C SER A 342 39.61 0.44 11.80
N ARG A 343 39.43 -0.33 10.72
CA ARG A 343 38.74 -1.62 10.75
C ARG A 343 39.54 -2.72 11.46
N LEU A 344 40.84 -2.81 11.18
CA LEU A 344 41.70 -3.77 11.88
C LEU A 344 41.75 -3.45 13.38
N ALA A 345 41.87 -2.17 13.75
CA ALA A 345 41.82 -1.75 15.14
C ALA A 345 40.47 -2.08 15.81
N SER A 346 39.34 -1.90 15.12
CA SER A 346 38.02 -2.25 15.68
C SER A 346 37.82 -3.77 15.87
N LEU A 347 38.54 -4.57 15.09
CA LEU A 347 38.61 -6.03 15.25
C LEU A 347 39.62 -6.47 16.32
N GLY A 348 40.38 -5.55 16.93
CA GLY A 348 41.33 -5.83 18.01
C GLY A 348 42.76 -6.14 17.56
N TYR A 349 43.12 -5.89 16.29
CA TYR A 349 44.51 -5.98 15.83
C TYR A 349 45.31 -4.77 16.30
N SER A 350 46.61 -4.96 16.58
CA SER A 350 47.54 -3.84 16.75
C SER A 350 47.99 -3.36 15.38
N VAL A 351 47.69 -2.10 15.01
CA VAL A 351 48.08 -1.56 13.70
C VAL A 351 49.31 -0.68 13.85
N LEU A 352 50.39 -1.06 13.17
CA LEU A 352 51.62 -0.30 13.04
C LEU A 352 51.72 0.26 11.62
N THR A 353 52.48 1.32 11.42
CA THR A 353 52.59 1.94 10.10
C THR A 353 53.92 2.62 9.86
N SER A 354 54.35 2.66 8.60
CA SER A 354 55.47 3.49 8.14
C SER A 354 55.12 4.99 8.18
N ARG A 355 53.86 5.34 7.86
CA ARG A 355 53.34 6.71 7.94
C ARG A 355 51.82 6.75 8.10
N ASN A 356 51.34 7.71 8.88
CA ASN A 356 49.93 8.08 9.03
C ASN A 356 49.64 9.52 8.58
N THR A 357 50.64 10.19 8.01
CA THR A 357 50.58 11.55 7.45
C THR A 357 51.32 11.60 6.11
N ASP A 358 51.25 12.73 5.42
CA ASP A 358 52.05 12.97 4.22
C ASP A 358 53.49 13.34 4.62
N LYS A 359 54.37 12.33 4.69
CA LYS A 359 55.80 12.48 5.03
C LYS A 359 56.66 11.54 4.20
N ASP A 360 57.91 11.92 3.98
CA ASP A 360 58.90 11.05 3.33
C ASP A 360 59.24 9.84 4.21
N VAL A 361 59.26 8.66 3.61
CA VAL A 361 59.79 7.44 4.22
C VAL A 361 60.51 6.61 3.16
N GLY A 362 61.82 6.42 3.34
CA GLY A 362 62.66 5.66 2.40
C GLY A 362 62.32 4.16 2.36
N LEU A 363 62.52 3.52 1.21
CA LEU A 363 62.13 2.11 0.98
C LEU A 363 62.71 1.14 2.01
N VAL A 364 64.01 1.24 2.31
CA VAL A 364 64.67 0.40 3.32
C VAL A 364 64.17 0.73 4.74
N SER A 365 63.85 2.00 5.02
CA SER A 365 63.33 2.43 6.33
C SER A 365 61.94 1.86 6.62
N ARG A 366 61.07 1.70 5.61
CA ARG A 366 59.75 1.07 5.77
C ARG A 366 59.88 -0.37 6.27
N ALA A 367 60.77 -1.13 5.63
CA ALA A 367 61.08 -2.50 6.02
C ALA A 367 61.78 -2.56 7.39
N ASP A 368 62.74 -1.68 7.66
CA ASP A 368 63.44 -1.61 8.95
C ASP A 368 62.47 -1.33 10.12
N GLN A 369 61.51 -0.42 9.93
CA GLN A 369 60.45 -0.15 10.91
C GLN A 369 59.59 -1.39 11.16
N ALA A 370 59.24 -2.15 10.12
CA ALA A 370 58.50 -3.39 10.27
C ALA A 370 59.33 -4.46 11.00
N ASN A 371 60.60 -4.65 10.62
CA ASN A 371 61.49 -5.66 11.19
C ASN A 371 61.81 -5.42 12.67
N LYS A 372 61.92 -4.15 13.08
CA LYS A 372 62.16 -3.74 14.49
C LYS A 372 60.89 -3.74 15.33
N SER A 373 59.73 -3.87 14.70
CA SER A 373 58.46 -3.96 15.39
C SER A 373 58.14 -5.40 15.81
N ASN A 374 57.04 -5.56 16.54
CA ASN A 374 56.47 -6.87 16.83
C ASN A 374 55.42 -7.31 15.81
N ALA A 375 55.42 -6.74 14.60
CA ALA A 375 54.46 -7.09 13.55
C ALA A 375 54.60 -8.56 13.10
N ASP A 376 53.46 -9.21 12.93
CA ASP A 376 53.36 -10.58 12.40
C ASP A 376 53.36 -10.61 10.87
N MET A 377 53.03 -9.49 10.24
CA MET A 377 53.03 -9.35 8.78
C MET A 377 53.20 -7.88 8.34
N PHE A 378 53.62 -7.71 7.09
CA PHE A 378 53.77 -6.44 6.41
C PHE A 378 52.90 -6.39 5.15
N LEU A 379 52.14 -5.30 4.98
CA LEU A 379 51.32 -5.06 3.80
C LEU A 379 51.56 -3.65 3.27
N SER A 380 52.17 -3.55 2.10
CA SER A 380 52.35 -2.29 1.39
C SER A 380 51.17 -2.02 0.45
N ILE A 381 50.59 -0.82 0.54
CA ILE A 381 49.40 -0.39 -0.21
C ILE A 381 49.83 0.55 -1.31
N HIS A 382 49.56 0.18 -2.56
CA HIS A 382 49.91 0.92 -3.77
C HIS A 382 48.75 0.97 -4.78
N PHE A 383 48.90 1.84 -5.76
CA PHE A 383 48.10 1.82 -6.99
C PHE A 383 49.02 1.91 -8.20
N ASN A 384 48.76 1.10 -9.21
CA ASN A 384 49.65 0.95 -10.34
C ASN A 384 49.46 2.08 -11.37
N ALA A 385 50.42 2.21 -12.30
CA ALA A 385 50.29 3.01 -13.51
C ALA A 385 50.96 2.29 -14.69
N GLY A 386 50.19 1.97 -15.72
CA GLY A 386 50.64 1.18 -16.87
C GLY A 386 51.32 1.99 -17.99
N GLY A 387 51.39 3.31 -17.85
CA GLY A 387 52.05 4.25 -18.78
C GLY A 387 51.26 4.58 -20.05
N ARG A 388 50.16 3.87 -20.34
CA ARG A 388 49.30 4.09 -21.52
C ARG A 388 47.80 4.14 -21.17
N GLY A 389 47.42 4.04 -19.89
CA GLY A 389 46.04 4.08 -19.44
C GLY A 389 45.15 2.89 -19.86
N ALA A 390 45.72 1.83 -20.45
CA ALA A 390 44.98 0.66 -20.90
C ALA A 390 44.97 -0.52 -19.90
N SER A 391 45.89 -0.53 -18.93
CA SER A 391 45.95 -1.59 -17.92
C SER A 391 44.84 -1.40 -16.89
N TYR A 392 44.29 -2.50 -16.38
CA TYR A 392 43.26 -2.49 -15.35
C TYR A 392 43.30 -3.74 -14.47
N GLY A 393 42.69 -3.66 -13.30
CA GLY A 393 42.53 -4.76 -12.34
C GLY A 393 43.49 -4.69 -11.15
N ILE A 394 43.28 -5.61 -10.21
CA ILE A 394 44.04 -5.69 -8.95
C ILE A 394 45.05 -6.83 -9.04
N GLU A 395 46.26 -6.59 -8.54
CA GLU A 395 47.32 -7.60 -8.39
C GLU A 395 47.99 -7.49 -7.02
N THR A 396 48.52 -8.62 -6.54
CA THR A 396 49.25 -8.68 -5.27
C THR A 396 50.61 -9.32 -5.50
N TYR A 397 51.66 -8.72 -4.95
CA TYR A 397 53.04 -9.18 -5.06
C TYR A 397 53.57 -9.72 -3.74
N TYR A 398 54.36 -10.78 -3.81
CA TYR A 398 55.29 -11.19 -2.75
C TYR A 398 56.72 -11.30 -3.30
N TYR A 399 57.71 -11.52 -2.45
CA TYR A 399 59.12 -11.39 -2.84
C TYR A 399 59.57 -12.43 -3.90
N LYS A 400 60.31 -11.96 -4.91
CA LYS A 400 61.10 -12.76 -5.86
C LYS A 400 62.58 -12.59 -5.58
N ASP A 401 63.27 -13.69 -5.27
CA ASP A 401 64.73 -13.68 -5.18
C ASP A 401 65.37 -13.48 -6.55
N ARG A 402 66.38 -12.62 -6.58
CA ARG A 402 67.14 -12.23 -7.77
C ARG A 402 68.57 -11.91 -7.34
N PRO A 403 69.60 -12.65 -7.80
CA PRO A 403 70.99 -12.49 -7.35
C PRO A 403 71.54 -11.07 -7.53
N GLU A 404 71.07 -10.34 -8.53
CA GLU A 404 71.47 -8.96 -8.81
C GLU A 404 70.92 -7.93 -7.80
N TYR A 405 69.98 -8.32 -6.94
CA TYR A 405 69.39 -7.48 -5.91
C TYR A 405 69.58 -8.11 -4.52
N THR A 406 70.79 -7.96 -3.97
CA THR A 406 71.11 -8.41 -2.60
C THR A 406 70.42 -7.53 -1.54
N PRO A 407 69.79 -8.12 -0.50
CA PRO A 407 69.18 -7.36 0.58
C PRO A 407 70.21 -6.62 1.43
N ALA A 408 69.90 -5.38 1.81
CA ALA A 408 70.75 -4.57 2.68
C ALA A 408 70.61 -4.96 4.16
N ILE A 409 69.38 -5.18 4.64
CA ILE A 409 69.06 -5.37 6.07
C ILE A 409 68.41 -6.74 6.38
N ASN A 410 68.19 -7.56 5.36
CA ASN A 410 67.46 -8.84 5.47
C ASN A 410 68.20 -10.02 4.83
N LYS A 411 69.50 -10.14 5.10
CA LYS A 411 70.37 -11.14 4.47
C LYS A 411 69.93 -12.58 4.72
N ASP A 412 69.38 -12.85 5.90
CA ASP A 412 69.07 -14.23 6.31
C ASP A 412 67.64 -14.64 5.96
N LYS A 413 66.68 -13.71 6.03
CA LYS A 413 65.25 -14.02 5.88
C LYS A 413 64.66 -13.63 4.52
N HIS A 414 65.38 -12.91 3.65
CA HIS A 414 64.79 -12.49 2.36
C HIS A 414 64.33 -13.69 1.51
N ASN A 415 65.11 -14.77 1.41
CA ASN A 415 64.77 -15.96 0.63
C ASN A 415 64.39 -17.18 1.49
N ASP A 416 64.01 -16.95 2.76
CA ASP A 416 63.57 -18.02 3.66
C ASP A 416 62.28 -18.68 3.13
N PRO A 417 62.27 -20.02 2.90
CA PRO A 417 61.12 -20.69 2.29
C PRO A 417 59.83 -20.59 3.12
N GLU A 418 59.93 -20.58 4.45
CA GLU A 418 58.77 -20.50 5.33
C GLU A 418 58.13 -19.11 5.26
N ARG A 419 58.95 -18.06 5.30
CA ARG A 419 58.50 -16.68 5.11
C ARG A 419 57.86 -16.48 3.74
N LEU A 420 58.47 -17.01 2.69
CA LEU A 420 57.93 -16.93 1.33
C LEU A 420 56.59 -17.65 1.19
N GLU A 421 56.46 -18.84 1.79
CA GLU A 421 55.20 -19.59 1.76
C GLU A 421 54.08 -18.87 2.54
N LYS A 422 54.40 -18.29 3.70
CA LYS A 422 53.47 -17.43 4.46
C LYS A 422 53.04 -16.21 3.64
N SER A 423 54.00 -15.54 2.99
CA SER A 423 53.72 -14.38 2.12
C SER A 423 52.85 -14.75 0.92
N ARG A 424 53.10 -15.93 0.31
CA ARG A 424 52.29 -16.46 -0.80
C ARG A 424 50.85 -16.73 -0.38
N LYS A 425 50.64 -17.41 0.76
CA LYS A 425 49.29 -17.66 1.31
C LYS A 425 48.57 -16.36 1.64
N LEU A 426 49.28 -15.43 2.27
CA LEU A 426 48.76 -14.11 2.60
C LEU A 426 48.31 -13.35 1.34
N ALA A 427 49.17 -13.28 0.33
CA ALA A 427 48.87 -12.64 -0.95
C ALA A 427 47.64 -13.26 -1.61
N GLN A 428 47.51 -14.59 -1.58
CA GLN A 428 46.36 -15.29 -2.16
C GLN A 428 45.05 -14.95 -1.46
N LYS A 429 45.01 -14.97 -0.13
CA LYS A 429 43.80 -14.66 0.64
C LYS A 429 43.36 -13.21 0.42
N ILE A 430 44.30 -12.27 0.40
CA ILE A 430 44.00 -10.86 0.16
C ILE A 430 43.57 -10.60 -1.29
N GLN A 431 44.25 -11.18 -2.28
CA GLN A 431 43.85 -11.09 -3.69
C GLN A 431 42.43 -11.59 -3.91
N GLN A 432 42.09 -12.79 -3.41
CA GLN A 432 40.76 -13.38 -3.54
C GLN A 432 39.68 -12.49 -2.92
N SER A 433 39.93 -11.98 -1.72
CA SER A 433 38.99 -11.12 -1.00
C SER A 433 38.80 -9.77 -1.70
N LEU A 434 39.89 -9.13 -2.15
CA LEU A 434 39.84 -7.88 -2.91
C LEU A 434 38.99 -8.03 -4.19
N VAL A 435 39.26 -9.05 -4.99
CA VAL A 435 38.50 -9.33 -6.23
C VAL A 435 37.03 -9.59 -5.89
N SER A 436 36.74 -10.40 -4.87
CA SER A 436 35.36 -10.70 -4.46
C SER A 436 34.57 -9.46 -4.01
N LYS A 437 35.21 -8.54 -3.26
CA LYS A 437 34.54 -7.33 -2.74
C LYS A 437 34.36 -6.23 -3.77
N THR A 438 35.31 -6.12 -4.69
CA THR A 438 35.36 -5.00 -5.66
C THR A 438 34.75 -5.34 -7.01
N GLY A 439 34.76 -6.62 -7.39
CA GLY A 439 34.47 -7.06 -8.75
C GLY A 439 35.54 -6.64 -9.77
N ALA A 440 36.72 -6.19 -9.31
CA ALA A 440 37.82 -5.83 -10.19
C ALA A 440 38.35 -7.04 -10.97
N TYR A 441 38.97 -6.79 -12.13
CA TYR A 441 39.64 -7.83 -12.88
C TYR A 441 40.79 -8.43 -12.05
N ASP A 442 40.81 -9.77 -11.94
CA ASP A 442 41.83 -10.49 -11.19
C ASP A 442 43.10 -10.66 -12.03
N ARG A 443 44.14 -9.90 -11.70
CA ARG A 443 45.47 -10.02 -12.32
C ARG A 443 46.36 -11.03 -11.60
N GLY A 444 45.85 -11.64 -10.53
CA GLY A 444 46.48 -12.71 -9.77
C GLY A 444 47.57 -12.25 -8.80
N VAL A 445 48.16 -13.27 -8.17
CA VAL A 445 49.32 -13.11 -7.28
C VAL A 445 50.60 -13.31 -8.08
N LYS A 446 51.55 -12.38 -7.92
CA LYS A 446 52.82 -12.34 -8.65
C LYS A 446 54.01 -12.26 -7.69
N ARG A 447 55.22 -12.40 -8.24
CA ARG A 447 56.47 -12.22 -7.49
C ARG A 447 57.31 -11.12 -8.10
N GLU A 448 57.85 -10.23 -7.27
CA GLU A 448 58.83 -9.23 -7.69
C GLU A 448 59.83 -8.86 -6.58
N THR A 449 60.98 -8.29 -6.95
CA THR A 449 62.07 -7.88 -6.04
C THR A 449 61.90 -6.42 -5.56
N PHE A 450 60.68 -6.02 -5.20
CA PHE A 450 60.46 -4.69 -4.61
C PHE A 450 61.26 -4.55 -3.31
N ALA A 451 61.94 -3.41 -3.11
CA ALA A 451 62.81 -3.21 -1.96
C ALA A 451 62.07 -3.43 -0.62
N VAL A 452 60.85 -2.92 -0.48
CA VAL A 452 60.04 -3.12 0.73
C VAL A 452 59.73 -4.61 1.02
N LEU A 453 59.63 -5.45 0.00
CA LEU A 453 59.43 -6.90 0.15
C LEU A 453 60.75 -7.64 0.35
N ARG A 454 61.81 -7.21 -0.32
CA ARG A 454 63.16 -7.80 -0.19
C ARG A 454 63.72 -7.59 1.22
N GLU A 455 63.58 -6.38 1.75
CA GLU A 455 64.18 -5.96 3.02
C GLU A 455 63.35 -6.33 4.26
N THR A 456 62.11 -6.80 4.11
CA THR A 456 61.25 -7.16 5.25
C THR A 456 61.47 -8.61 5.68
N SER A 457 61.75 -8.89 6.96
CA SER A 457 62.09 -10.22 7.48
C SER A 457 60.90 -11.06 7.93
N ILE A 458 59.70 -10.47 7.97
CA ILE A 458 58.41 -11.13 8.27
C ILE A 458 57.61 -11.39 6.99
N PRO A 459 56.50 -12.18 7.02
CA PRO A 459 55.62 -12.35 5.87
C PRO A 459 55.19 -11.00 5.30
N SER A 460 55.41 -10.77 4.01
CA SER A 460 55.28 -9.43 3.41
C SER A 460 54.67 -9.48 2.02
N ILE A 461 53.71 -8.59 1.77
CA ILE A 461 53.07 -8.43 0.46
C ILE A 461 52.96 -6.95 0.07
N LEU A 462 52.79 -6.70 -1.23
CA LEU A 462 52.44 -5.39 -1.80
C LEU A 462 51.17 -5.56 -2.64
N VAL A 463 50.15 -4.75 -2.40
CA VAL A 463 48.91 -4.75 -3.18
C VAL A 463 48.89 -3.57 -4.14
N GLU A 464 48.55 -3.83 -5.39
CA GLU A 464 48.23 -2.83 -6.40
C GLU A 464 46.72 -2.79 -6.59
N LEU A 465 46.08 -1.75 -6.05
CA LEU A 465 44.62 -1.69 -5.89
C LEU A 465 43.86 -1.19 -7.14
N GLY A 466 44.51 -1.23 -8.29
CA GLY A 466 44.03 -0.71 -9.58
C GLY A 466 45.03 0.26 -10.22
N PHE A 467 44.77 0.66 -11.46
CA PHE A 467 45.63 1.51 -12.28
C PHE A 467 45.11 2.95 -12.32
N ILE A 468 45.82 3.90 -11.75
CA ILE A 468 45.35 5.31 -11.68
C ILE A 468 45.44 6.04 -13.01
N ASP A 469 46.27 5.56 -13.94
CA ASP A 469 46.37 6.11 -15.29
C ASP A 469 45.25 5.61 -16.22
N ASN A 470 44.49 4.60 -15.81
CA ASN A 470 43.28 4.16 -16.49
C ASN A 470 42.07 5.00 -16.05
N GLN A 471 41.41 5.65 -17.01
CA GLN A 471 40.31 6.58 -16.74
C GLN A 471 39.07 5.90 -16.13
N GLU A 472 38.78 4.64 -16.48
CA GLU A 472 37.64 3.91 -15.94
C GLU A 472 37.90 3.47 -14.50
N GLU A 473 39.12 3.01 -14.21
CA GLU A 473 39.51 2.60 -12.85
C GLU A 473 39.60 3.80 -11.92
N VAL A 474 40.25 4.88 -12.34
CA VAL A 474 40.43 6.07 -11.49
C VAL A 474 39.08 6.72 -11.12
N SER A 475 38.08 6.64 -12.01
CA SER A 475 36.72 7.13 -11.76
C SER A 475 36.05 6.38 -10.59
N LYS A 476 36.40 5.10 -10.38
CA LYS A 476 35.95 4.30 -9.22
C LYS A 476 36.86 4.54 -8.01
N ILE A 477 38.17 4.48 -8.19
CA ILE A 477 39.19 4.58 -7.13
C ILE A 477 39.06 5.87 -6.31
N LYS A 478 38.65 6.99 -6.93
CA LYS A 478 38.43 8.26 -6.22
C LYS A 478 37.21 8.25 -5.29
N THR A 479 36.27 7.34 -5.50
CA THR A 479 35.03 7.31 -4.72
C THR A 479 35.25 6.69 -3.35
N ASN A 480 34.59 7.26 -2.33
CA ASN A 480 34.64 6.69 -0.99
C ASN A 480 34.11 5.25 -0.98
N GLU A 481 33.01 4.98 -1.69
CA GLU A 481 32.37 3.66 -1.74
C GLU A 481 33.33 2.56 -2.24
N TYR A 482 34.07 2.82 -3.32
CA TYR A 482 35.03 1.84 -3.83
C TYR A 482 36.22 1.64 -2.88
N GLN A 483 36.71 2.71 -2.25
CA GLN A 483 37.75 2.60 -1.24
C GLN A 483 37.29 1.84 0.01
N GLU A 484 36.01 1.93 0.40
CA GLU A 484 35.47 1.07 1.47
C GLU A 484 35.49 -0.41 1.05
N LYS A 485 35.14 -0.73 -0.20
CA LYS A 485 35.22 -2.12 -0.72
C LYS A 485 36.66 -2.64 -0.74
N LEU A 486 37.62 -1.81 -1.14
CA LEU A 486 39.05 -2.16 -1.08
C LEU A 486 39.49 -2.43 0.37
N ALA A 487 39.10 -1.57 1.31
CA ALA A 487 39.43 -1.74 2.72
C ALA A 487 38.80 -3.01 3.32
N ASP A 488 37.53 -3.28 3.02
CA ASP A 488 36.84 -4.52 3.43
C ASP A 488 37.55 -5.76 2.82
N GLY A 489 37.96 -5.69 1.55
CA GLY A 489 38.69 -6.75 0.88
C GLY A 489 40.02 -7.08 1.56
N ILE A 490 40.82 -6.07 1.88
CA ILE A 490 42.08 -6.24 2.62
C ILE A 490 41.81 -6.84 4.00
N VAL A 491 40.88 -6.28 4.77
CA VAL A 491 40.58 -6.72 6.14
C VAL A 491 40.08 -8.16 6.17
N ASP A 492 39.11 -8.50 5.33
CA ASP A 492 38.57 -9.86 5.26
C ASP A 492 39.64 -10.86 4.81
N GLY A 493 40.53 -10.46 3.89
CA GLY A 493 41.65 -11.29 3.45
C GLY A 493 42.68 -11.53 4.56
N ILE A 494 42.98 -10.52 5.38
CA ILE A 494 43.84 -10.65 6.56
C ILE A 494 43.20 -11.58 7.59
N VAL A 495 41.92 -11.37 7.90
CA VAL A 495 41.17 -12.19 8.86
C VAL A 495 41.15 -13.65 8.40
N GLU A 496 40.89 -13.89 7.11
CA GLU A 496 40.86 -15.22 6.52
C GLU A 496 42.23 -15.92 6.45
N TYR A 497 43.33 -15.16 6.30
CA TYR A 497 44.69 -15.72 6.42
C TYR A 497 44.98 -16.25 7.83
N TYR A 498 44.34 -15.67 8.83
CA TYR A 498 44.56 -15.94 10.25
C TYR A 498 43.54 -16.90 10.88
N LYS A 499 42.58 -17.41 10.10
CA LYS A 499 41.74 -18.56 10.47
C LYS A 499 42.49 -19.86 10.22
#